data_AF-A0A7C3RCG5-F1
#
_entry.id   AF-A0A7C3RCG5-F1
#
_cell.length_a   1.000
_cell.length_b   1.000
_cell.length_c   1.000
_cell.angle_alpha   90.00
_cell.angle_beta   90.00
_cell.angle_gamma   90.00
#
_symmetry.space_group_name_H-M   'P 1'
#
loop_
_entity.id
_entity.type
_entity.pdbx_description
1 polymer ?
#
loop_
_entity_poly.entity_id
_entity_poly.type
_entity_poly.pdbx_seq_one_letter_code
_entity_poly.pdbx_strand_id
1 'polypeptide(L)'
;MNEKMKLFLLLVGMSVLLAGCSGQTESGGAKPVETTPTEAGGQEEGSSYDTAKEISPPPEAADLHKMMKPILESVFGGAKLTSYFAGQWMGGEGITLVFVLKNTIEPGKVHEVRDRVVAAGYTSVSGMMSDGVFQYQFARENKLLVVYGTVGENEIVVVWVEGQ
;
A
#
# COMPACT_ATOMS: atom_id res chain seq x y z
N MET A 1 -31.23 25.53 2.75
CA MET A 1 -31.35 24.35 3.61
C MET A 1 -32.68 23.71 3.29
N ASN A 2 -32.68 22.51 2.70
CA ASN A 2 -33.92 21.80 2.35
C ASN A 2 -33.94 20.46 3.07
N GLU A 3 -34.97 20.32 3.90
CA GLU A 3 -35.38 19.11 4.62
C GLU A 3 -35.97 18.10 3.63
N LYS A 4 -35.33 16.94 3.48
CA LYS A 4 -36.00 15.71 3.06
C LYS A 4 -35.53 14.54 3.91
N MET A 5 -36.45 14.16 4.78
CA MET A 5 -36.38 13.20 5.86
C MET A 5 -36.68 11.78 5.35
N LYS A 6 -36.22 10.79 6.14
CA LYS A 6 -36.65 9.37 6.27
C LYS A 6 -35.88 8.36 5.41
N LEU A 7 -34.93 7.62 6.00
CA LEU A 7 -35.10 6.47 6.91
C LEU A 7 -35.70 5.26 6.17
N PHE A 8 -34.85 4.30 5.80
CA PHE A 8 -35.22 2.89 5.63
C PHE A 8 -34.12 2.02 6.23
N LEU A 9 -34.34 1.70 7.50
CA LEU A 9 -33.58 0.75 8.31
C LEU A 9 -34.49 -0.48 8.40
N LEU A 10 -34.10 -1.60 7.81
CA LEU A 10 -34.80 -2.87 8.03
C LEU A 10 -33.81 -4.05 7.98
N LEU A 11 -33.56 -4.56 9.18
CA LEU A 11 -33.01 -5.87 9.49
C LEU A 11 -33.88 -7.00 8.89
N VAL A 12 -33.25 -8.18 8.80
CA VAL A 12 -33.75 -9.52 9.23
C VAL A 12 -33.42 -10.57 8.18
N GLY A 13 -32.67 -11.60 8.60
CA GLY A 13 -32.48 -12.81 7.80
C GLY A 13 -31.45 -13.80 8.37
N MET A 14 -31.48 -14.06 9.67
CA MET A 14 -30.71 -15.12 10.34
C MET A 14 -31.47 -16.44 10.19
N SER A 15 -30.86 -17.49 9.61
CA SER A 15 -31.30 -18.89 9.77
C SER A 15 -30.13 -19.85 9.70
N VAL A 16 -29.98 -20.58 10.79
CA VAL A 16 -29.02 -21.64 11.12
C VAL A 16 -29.42 -22.95 10.42
N LEU A 17 -28.44 -23.73 9.95
CA LEU A 17 -28.54 -25.19 9.89
C LEU A 17 -27.25 -25.83 10.42
N LEU A 18 -27.32 -26.29 11.66
CA LEU A 18 -26.47 -27.31 12.28
C LEU A 18 -27.29 -28.60 12.39
N ALA A 19 -26.56 -29.73 12.43
CA ALA A 19 -26.97 -31.14 12.50
C ALA A 19 -27.23 -31.80 11.13
N GLY A 20 -26.61 -32.93 10.80
CA GLY A 20 -25.69 -33.81 11.52
C GLY A 20 -25.49 -35.11 10.72
N CYS A 21 -24.49 -35.91 11.08
CA CYS A 21 -24.62 -37.37 11.20
C CYS A 21 -23.32 -37.98 11.76
N SER A 22 -23.45 -38.59 12.94
CA SER A 22 -22.50 -39.50 13.55
C SER A 22 -22.20 -40.70 12.65
N GLY A 23 -20.94 -41.11 12.63
CA GLY A 23 -20.51 -42.36 12.00
C GLY A 23 -19.19 -42.84 12.58
N GLN A 24 -19.29 -43.60 13.68
CA GLN A 24 -18.53 -44.82 13.97
C GLN A 24 -17.00 -44.75 14.18
N THR A 25 -16.60 -45.03 15.42
CA THR A 25 -15.25 -45.44 15.83
C THR A 25 -14.92 -46.84 15.30
N GLU A 26 -13.80 -46.99 14.62
CA GLU A 26 -13.00 -48.23 14.66
C GLU A 26 -11.50 -47.91 14.79
N SER A 27 -10.91 -48.59 15.76
CA SER A 27 -9.50 -48.60 16.12
C SER A 27 -8.76 -49.63 15.27
N GLY A 28 -7.63 -49.24 14.68
CA GLY A 28 -6.69 -50.16 14.04
C GLY A 28 -5.37 -49.45 13.75
N GLY A 29 -4.35 -49.71 14.58
CA GLY A 29 -3.07 -49.02 14.51
C GLY A 29 -2.14 -49.50 13.38
N ALA A 30 -1.16 -48.66 13.04
CA ALA A 30 0.26 -49.03 12.84
C ALA A 30 1.09 -47.80 12.39
N LYS A 31 2.25 -47.65 13.06
CA LYS A 31 3.43 -46.80 12.81
C LYS A 31 3.42 -45.32 13.25
N PRO A 32 4.28 -44.94 14.21
CA PRO A 32 4.79 -43.58 14.31
C PRO A 32 5.77 -43.37 13.15
N VAL A 33 5.48 -42.43 12.26
CA VAL A 33 6.50 -41.87 11.36
C VAL A 33 7.29 -40.89 12.21
N GLU A 34 8.55 -41.22 12.50
CA GLU A 34 9.54 -40.23 12.95
C GLU A 34 9.60 -39.12 11.90
N THR A 35 8.98 -37.99 12.17
CA THR A 35 9.26 -36.76 11.43
C THR A 35 10.55 -36.19 12.00
N THR A 36 11.68 -36.57 11.40
CA THR A 36 12.92 -35.81 11.47
C THR A 36 12.61 -34.34 11.17
N PRO A 37 13.13 -33.37 11.94
CA PRO A 37 13.04 -31.98 11.52
C PRO A 37 13.90 -31.85 10.27
N THR A 38 13.26 -31.78 9.09
CA THR A 38 13.93 -31.20 7.94
C THR A 38 14.12 -29.74 8.29
N GLU A 39 15.36 -29.38 8.60
CA GLU A 39 15.85 -28.01 8.57
C GLU A 39 15.65 -27.53 7.13
N ALA A 40 14.47 -27.00 6.86
CA ALA A 40 14.22 -26.20 5.68
C ALA A 40 15.07 -24.94 5.89
N GLY A 41 16.32 -25.01 5.42
CA GLY A 41 17.14 -23.84 5.20
C GLY A 41 16.31 -22.91 4.33
N GLY A 42 15.64 -21.96 4.98
CA GLY A 42 14.95 -20.87 4.32
C GLY A 42 16.02 -20.18 3.50
N GLN A 43 15.97 -20.41 2.19
CA GLN A 43 16.63 -19.54 1.25
C GLN A 43 16.01 -18.17 1.53
N GLU A 44 16.74 -17.30 2.21
CA GLU A 44 16.36 -15.90 2.37
C GLU A 44 16.21 -15.36 0.96
N GLU A 45 14.98 -15.31 0.44
CA GLU A 45 14.65 -14.54 -0.75
C GLU A 45 15.06 -13.11 -0.43
N GLY A 46 16.16 -12.67 -1.05
CA GLY A 46 16.65 -11.30 -0.89
C GLY A 46 15.50 -10.34 -1.18
N SER A 47 15.35 -9.30 -0.35
CA SER A 47 14.27 -8.33 -0.49
C SER A 47 14.25 -7.75 -1.90
N SER A 48 13.06 -7.47 -2.45
CA SER A 48 12.91 -6.74 -3.73
C SER A 48 13.75 -5.45 -3.76
N TYR A 49 14.01 -4.85 -2.61
CA TYR A 49 14.91 -3.71 -2.46
C TYR A 49 16.36 -4.01 -2.83
N ASP A 50 16.89 -5.16 -2.44
CA ASP A 50 18.31 -5.50 -2.62
C ASP A 50 18.64 -5.71 -4.10
N THR A 51 17.70 -6.29 -4.84
CA THR A 51 17.81 -6.54 -6.28
C THR A 51 17.32 -5.39 -7.16
N ALA A 52 16.56 -4.44 -6.60
CA ALA A 52 16.09 -3.27 -7.34
C ALA A 52 17.24 -2.42 -7.88
N LYS A 53 17.16 -2.13 -9.19
CA LYS A 53 18.06 -1.20 -9.89
C LYS A 53 17.53 0.22 -9.75
N GLU A 54 18.31 1.07 -9.08
CA GLU A 54 18.00 2.49 -8.95
C GLU A 54 18.27 3.24 -10.27
N ILE A 55 17.36 4.15 -10.62
CA ILE A 55 17.50 5.08 -11.73
C ILE A 55 17.58 6.52 -11.21
N SER A 56 18.22 7.40 -11.96
CA SER A 56 18.12 8.84 -11.73
C SER A 56 16.79 9.37 -12.27
N PRO A 57 16.12 10.32 -11.58
CA PRO A 57 14.95 10.96 -12.15
C PRO A 57 15.35 11.81 -13.37
N PRO A 58 14.49 11.90 -14.40
CA PRO A 58 14.67 12.90 -15.44
C PRO A 58 14.46 14.32 -14.88
N PRO A 59 14.94 15.37 -15.58
CA PRO A 59 14.91 16.74 -15.07
C PRO A 59 13.53 17.22 -14.59
N GLU A 60 12.48 16.89 -15.33
CA GLU A 60 11.10 17.27 -15.04
C GLU A 60 10.54 16.62 -13.75
N ALA A 61 11.13 15.51 -13.30
CA ALA A 61 10.74 14.82 -12.07
C ALA A 61 11.70 15.05 -10.90
N ALA A 62 12.76 15.84 -11.11
CA ALA A 62 13.84 15.99 -10.14
C ALA A 62 13.35 16.59 -8.80
N ASP A 63 12.47 17.59 -8.86
CA ASP A 63 11.93 18.24 -7.65
C ASP A 63 11.01 17.32 -6.87
N LEU A 64 10.13 16.57 -7.56
CA LEU A 64 9.27 15.57 -6.93
C LEU A 64 10.10 14.48 -6.26
N HIS A 65 11.13 13.97 -6.94
CA HIS A 65 12.04 12.98 -6.39
C HIS A 65 12.83 13.52 -5.19
N LYS A 66 13.36 14.75 -5.28
CA LYS A 66 14.09 15.42 -4.20
C LYS A 66 13.24 15.61 -2.95
N MET A 67 11.93 15.82 -3.12
CA MET A 67 11.00 15.94 -2.01
C MET A 67 10.61 14.57 -1.43
N MET A 68 10.23 13.61 -2.27
CA MET A 68 9.70 12.33 -1.79
C MET A 68 10.75 11.34 -1.31
N LYS A 69 11.90 11.24 -2.00
CA LYS A 69 12.90 10.22 -1.67
C LYS A 69 13.36 10.33 -0.20
N PRO A 70 13.72 11.52 0.34
CA PRO A 70 14.10 11.63 1.76
C PRO A 70 12.98 11.28 2.73
N ILE A 71 11.72 11.56 2.39
CA ILE A 71 10.56 11.15 3.20
C ILE A 71 10.48 9.63 3.26
N LEU A 72 10.54 8.96 2.11
CA LEU A 72 10.45 7.51 2.01
C LEU A 72 11.67 6.82 2.65
N GLU A 73 12.87 7.33 2.44
CA GLU A 73 14.09 6.82 3.08
C GLU A 73 14.00 6.90 4.60
N SER A 74 13.48 8.01 5.13
CA SER A 74 13.38 8.18 6.57
C SER A 74 12.29 7.31 7.20
N VAL A 75 11.19 7.03 6.51
CA VAL A 75 10.09 6.18 7.04
C VAL A 75 10.40 4.69 6.88
N PHE A 76 11.00 4.31 5.75
CA PHE A 76 11.18 2.89 5.38
C PHE A 76 12.64 2.42 5.48
N GLY A 77 13.58 3.26 5.91
CA GLY A 77 15.00 2.91 6.05
C GLY A 77 15.75 2.78 4.72
N GLY A 78 15.11 3.16 3.61
CA GLY A 78 15.68 3.16 2.26
C GLY A 78 14.59 3.19 1.19
N ALA A 79 14.83 3.93 0.11
CA ALA A 79 13.96 3.99 -1.06
C ALA A 79 14.79 4.13 -2.34
N LYS A 80 14.52 3.32 -3.35
CA LYS A 80 15.15 3.39 -4.68
C LYS A 80 14.09 3.78 -5.70
N LEU A 81 14.34 4.84 -6.47
CA LEU A 81 13.52 5.12 -7.65
C LEU A 81 13.82 4.05 -8.71
N THR A 82 12.82 3.32 -9.17
CA THR A 82 13.00 2.21 -10.14
C THR A 82 12.32 2.47 -11.48
N SER A 83 11.25 3.27 -11.50
CA SER A 83 10.52 3.59 -12.73
C SER A 83 10.03 5.03 -12.75
N TYR A 84 9.90 5.56 -13.96
CA TYR A 84 9.35 6.88 -14.26
C TYR A 84 8.42 6.79 -15.47
N PHE A 85 7.29 7.50 -15.40
CA PHE A 85 6.35 7.66 -16.50
C PHE A 85 5.89 9.11 -16.56
N ALA A 86 5.74 9.66 -17.76
CA ALA A 86 5.04 10.91 -18.00
C ALA A 86 3.89 10.68 -18.98
N GLY A 87 2.77 11.36 -18.74
CA GLY A 87 1.59 11.22 -19.60
C GLY A 87 0.43 12.09 -19.17
N GLN A 88 -0.67 11.95 -19.89
CA GLN A 88 -1.93 12.62 -19.58
C GLN A 88 -2.67 11.88 -18.45
N TRP A 89 -3.06 12.62 -17.43
CA TRP A 89 -3.88 12.19 -16.30
C TRP A 89 -5.22 12.92 -16.30
N MET A 90 -6.15 12.49 -15.44
CA MET A 90 -7.43 13.17 -15.23
C MET A 90 -7.19 14.56 -14.60
N GLY A 91 -6.86 15.56 -15.41
CA GLY A 91 -6.55 16.92 -14.95
C GLY A 91 -5.42 17.62 -15.70
N GLY A 92 -4.62 16.90 -16.48
CA GLY A 92 -3.51 17.49 -17.23
C GLY A 92 -2.33 16.55 -17.37
N GLU A 93 -1.16 17.11 -17.71
CA GLU A 93 0.08 16.35 -17.71
C GLU A 93 0.50 15.97 -16.29
N GLY A 94 1.02 14.76 -16.15
CA GLY A 94 1.49 14.27 -14.88
C GLY A 94 2.66 13.31 -14.99
N ILE A 95 3.39 13.22 -13.89
CA ILE A 95 4.58 12.42 -13.68
C ILE A 95 4.28 11.35 -12.65
N THR A 96 4.73 10.13 -12.91
CA THR A 96 4.68 9.02 -11.97
C THR A 96 6.10 8.56 -11.64
N LEU A 97 6.38 8.42 -10.35
CA LEU A 97 7.59 7.82 -9.81
C LEU A 97 7.22 6.57 -9.02
N VAL A 98 7.93 5.47 -9.27
CA VAL A 98 7.76 4.22 -8.53
C VAL A 98 9.00 3.99 -7.67
N PHE A 99 8.78 3.84 -6.37
CA PHE A 99 9.83 3.60 -5.39
C PHE A 99 9.71 2.20 -4.80
N VAL A 100 10.83 1.47 -4.83
CA VAL A 100 10.98 0.25 -4.04
C VAL A 100 11.60 0.59 -2.69
N LEU A 101 10.98 0.10 -1.62
CA LEU A 101 11.27 0.41 -0.23
C LEU A 101 12.04 -0.72 0.44
N LYS A 102 12.96 -0.35 1.34
CA LYS A 102 13.75 -1.33 2.09
C LYS A 102 12.88 -2.18 3.02
N ASN A 103 12.00 -1.52 3.77
CA ASN A 103 11.07 -2.17 4.69
C ASN A 103 9.65 -2.15 4.12
N THR A 104 8.90 -3.20 4.46
CA THR A 104 7.50 -3.38 4.07
C THR A 104 6.60 -2.26 4.60
N ILE A 105 5.54 -1.97 3.85
CA ILE A 105 4.54 -0.97 4.17
C ILE A 105 3.62 -1.51 5.28
N GLU A 106 3.59 -0.79 6.38
CA GLU A 106 2.71 -1.05 7.52
C GLU A 106 1.72 0.12 7.69
N PRO A 107 0.51 -0.10 8.23
CA PRO A 107 -0.49 0.95 8.38
C PRO A 107 0.01 2.20 9.12
N GLY A 108 0.86 2.03 10.15
CA GLY A 108 1.44 3.16 10.90
C GLY A 108 2.40 4.02 10.06
N LYS A 109 3.23 3.39 9.22
CA LYS A 109 4.19 4.08 8.35
C LYS A 109 3.48 4.89 7.25
N VAL A 110 2.32 4.41 6.78
CA VAL A 110 1.50 5.11 5.80
C VAL A 110 1.02 6.47 6.34
N HIS A 111 0.58 6.54 7.60
CA HIS A 111 0.24 7.81 8.24
C HIS A 111 1.46 8.71 8.42
N GLU A 112 2.64 8.16 8.71
CA GLU A 112 3.86 8.94 8.82
C GLU A 112 4.27 9.58 7.49
N VAL A 113 4.14 8.87 6.37
CA VAL A 113 4.35 9.45 5.02
C VAL A 113 3.41 10.64 4.81
N ARG A 114 2.12 10.47 5.11
CA ARG A 114 1.13 11.56 5.00
C ARG A 114 1.57 12.78 5.81
N ASP A 115 1.93 12.58 7.07
CA ASP A 115 2.27 13.68 7.98
C ASP A 115 3.55 14.41 7.54
N ARG A 116 4.54 13.68 7.00
CA ARG A 116 5.77 14.29 6.45
C ARG A 116 5.52 15.05 5.15
N VAL A 117 4.61 14.58 4.29
CA VAL A 117 4.20 15.32 3.09
C VAL A 117 3.46 16.61 3.47
N VAL A 118 2.60 16.56 4.49
CA VAL A 118 1.95 17.77 5.05
C VAL A 118 2.99 18.74 5.62
N ALA A 119 3.96 18.23 6.39
CA ALA A 119 5.05 19.05 6.92
C ALA A 119 5.93 19.68 5.83
N ALA A 120 5.98 19.09 4.63
CA ALA A 120 6.65 19.65 3.45
C ALA A 120 5.85 20.77 2.75
N GLY A 121 4.70 21.18 3.32
CA GLY A 121 3.90 22.31 2.86
C GLY A 121 2.76 21.92 1.91
N TYR A 122 2.42 20.64 1.82
CA TYR A 122 1.24 20.19 1.08
C TYR A 122 -0.01 20.15 1.98
N THR A 123 -1.17 20.43 1.41
CA THR A 123 -2.46 20.29 2.11
C THR A 123 -3.04 18.92 1.80
N SER A 124 -3.35 18.12 2.83
CA SER A 124 -4.08 16.85 2.60
C SER A 124 -5.50 17.14 2.16
N VAL A 125 -5.89 16.59 1.00
CA VAL A 125 -7.21 16.77 0.38
C VAL A 125 -8.12 15.59 0.72
N SER A 126 -7.60 14.39 0.53
CA SER A 126 -8.33 13.15 0.76
C SER A 126 -7.38 12.02 1.10
N GLY A 127 -7.92 10.99 1.73
CA GLY A 127 -7.19 9.79 2.10
C GLY A 127 -8.12 8.61 2.22
N MET A 128 -7.72 7.48 1.66
CA MET A 128 -8.40 6.21 1.82
C MET A 128 -7.39 5.12 2.19
N MET A 129 -7.84 4.19 3.02
CA MET A 129 -7.20 2.91 3.25
C MET A 129 -8.30 1.87 3.27
N SER A 130 -8.29 0.96 2.28
CA SER A 130 -9.27 -0.11 2.14
C SER A 130 -8.58 -1.34 1.58
N ASP A 131 -8.89 -2.51 2.13
CA ASP A 131 -8.42 -3.80 1.61
C ASP A 131 -6.90 -3.87 1.42
N GLY A 132 -6.15 -3.28 2.35
CA GLY A 132 -4.70 -3.20 2.31
C GLY A 132 -4.14 -2.13 1.36
N VAL A 133 -4.95 -1.54 0.47
CA VAL A 133 -4.51 -0.44 -0.39
C VAL A 133 -4.68 0.88 0.34
N PHE A 134 -3.69 1.76 0.25
CA PHE A 134 -3.81 3.15 0.70
C PHE A 134 -3.61 4.12 -0.46
N GLN A 135 -4.29 5.25 -0.39
CA GLN A 135 -4.09 6.37 -1.30
C GLN A 135 -4.31 7.68 -0.53
N TYR A 136 -3.35 8.59 -0.62
CA TYR A 136 -3.49 9.96 -0.15
C TYR A 136 -3.36 10.94 -1.30
N GLN A 137 -4.19 11.97 -1.28
CA GLN A 137 -4.12 13.08 -2.20
C GLN A 137 -3.78 14.35 -1.44
N PHE A 138 -2.90 15.15 -2.03
CA PHE A 138 -2.44 16.41 -1.47
C PHE A 138 -2.43 17.49 -2.53
N ALA A 139 -2.79 18.71 -2.14
CA ALA A 139 -2.74 19.88 -3.00
C ALA A 139 -1.62 20.83 -2.57
N ARG A 140 -0.98 21.46 -3.55
CA ARG A 140 -0.09 22.60 -3.35
C ARG A 140 -0.13 23.44 -4.61
N GLU A 141 -0.45 24.73 -4.49
CA GLU A 141 -0.62 25.60 -5.67
C GLU A 141 -1.66 25.00 -6.64
N ASN A 142 -1.33 24.87 -7.93
CA ASN A 142 -2.18 24.29 -8.99
C ASN A 142 -1.85 22.79 -9.27
N LYS A 143 -1.37 22.09 -8.24
CA LYS A 143 -0.78 20.76 -8.36
C LYS A 143 -1.43 19.79 -7.38
N LEU A 144 -1.70 18.59 -7.89
CA LEU A 144 -2.17 17.45 -7.10
C LEU A 144 -1.08 16.39 -7.00
N LEU A 145 -0.69 16.04 -5.79
CA LEU A 145 0.19 14.92 -5.46
C LEU A 145 -0.67 13.75 -4.97
N VAL A 146 -0.47 12.57 -5.53
CA VAL A 146 -1.09 11.34 -5.09
C VAL A 146 0.00 10.36 -4.66
N VAL A 147 -0.11 9.81 -3.46
CA VAL A 147 0.80 8.79 -2.94
C VAL A 147 -0.03 7.56 -2.61
N TYR A 148 0.31 6.41 -3.20
CA TYR A 148 -0.43 5.18 -2.98
C TYR A 148 0.46 3.95 -2.98
N GLY A 149 -0.06 2.85 -2.45
CA GLY A 149 0.62 1.56 -2.38
C GLY A 149 -0.23 0.54 -1.64
N THR A 150 0.36 -0.62 -1.36
CA THR A 150 -0.32 -1.74 -0.71
C THR A 150 0.43 -2.11 0.57
N VAL A 151 -0.30 -2.18 1.69
CA VAL A 151 0.19 -2.69 2.98
C VAL A 151 0.60 -4.15 2.82
N GLY A 152 1.77 -4.50 3.35
CA GLY A 152 2.38 -5.81 3.14
C GLY A 152 3.31 -5.88 1.93
N GLU A 153 3.34 -4.84 1.08
CA GLU A 153 4.26 -4.73 -0.06
C GLU A 153 5.41 -3.76 0.23
N ASN A 154 6.36 -3.70 -0.71
CA ASN A 154 7.55 -2.85 -0.64
C ASN A 154 7.57 -1.79 -1.76
N GLU A 155 6.43 -1.46 -2.35
CA GLU A 155 6.34 -0.48 -3.45
C GLU A 155 5.38 0.67 -3.13
N ILE A 156 5.85 1.90 -3.34
CA ILE A 156 5.02 3.11 -3.33
C ILE A 156 5.09 3.78 -4.69
N VAL A 157 3.91 4.17 -5.17
CA VAL A 157 3.77 4.99 -6.36
C VAL A 157 3.42 6.42 -5.95
N VAL A 158 4.15 7.36 -6.53
CA VAL A 158 3.91 8.79 -6.38
C VAL A 158 3.53 9.35 -7.73
N VAL A 159 2.35 9.97 -7.82
CA VAL A 159 1.88 10.66 -9.01
C VAL A 159 1.78 12.14 -8.71
N TRP A 160 2.20 12.96 -9.65
CA TRP A 160 2.08 14.40 -9.58
C TRP A 160 1.41 14.90 -10.87
N VAL A 161 0.32 15.65 -10.73
CA VAL A 161 -0.50 16.17 -11.83
C VAL A 161 -0.55 17.69 -11.74
N GLU A 162 -0.28 18.38 -12.85
CA GLU A 162 -0.47 19.82 -12.97
C GLU A 162 -1.82 20.14 -13.62
N GLY A 163 -2.49 21.22 -13.20
CA GLY A 163 -3.68 21.76 -13.89
C GLY A 163 -5.01 21.55 -13.18
N GLN A 164 -5.01 21.23 -11.88
CA GLN A 164 -6.21 21.20 -11.05
C GLN A 164 -6.32 22.43 -10.14
#